data_AF-A0A7Z9YVB4-F1
#
_entry.id   AF-A0A7Z9YVB4-F1
#
_cell.length_a   1.000
_cell.length_b   1.000
_cell.length_c   1.000
_cell.angle_alpha   90.00
_cell.angle_beta   90.00
_cell.angle_gamma   90.00
#
_symmetry.space_group_name_H-M   'P 1'
#
loop_
_entity.id
_entity.type
_entity.pdbx_description
1 polymer ?
#
loop_
_entity_poly.entity_id
_entity_poly.type
_entity_poly.pdbx_seq_one_letter_code
_entity_poly.pdbx_strand_id
1 'polypeptide(L)'
;MYETRDKSGRIGRINYTVWSDVFVCPECAGEVVFWDEAVDRVAGKVLDKFPCPHCQAELTKRGIERAWVTKYDMALKNTIRQAKQIPVLIIYSINGLKGRLEKKPDDFDLENIEKIEKIDTADWYPTAELPDGYNTRQPIRSHGMDHVHHFYTIRNLAALSNIFSKIVSSRFKFLFTGFVGGATKLNQFHLKNYVFGGGGFNPGPRKGTLYAPSISMEAPILSLCKDRLRTQIRAYRKYANTDKVNLNLSTASCANVVGVKSDSLDYIFIDPPFGANLNYSELSFIWENWLKVITDNKTEAIENSVQGKPLQTNLWVISGTG
;
A
#
# COMPACT_ATOMS: atom_id res chain seq x y z
N MET A 1 14.78 13.51 -5.39
CA MET A 1 14.12 12.21 -5.08
C MET A 1 13.25 11.68 -6.23
N TYR A 2 12.40 12.50 -6.88
CA TYR A 2 11.47 12.05 -7.94
C TYR A 2 11.81 12.64 -9.32
N GLU A 3 13.06 12.49 -9.74
CA GLU A 3 13.56 13.02 -11.02
C GLU A 3 14.30 11.93 -11.78
N THR A 4 14.22 12.04 -13.11
CA THR A 4 14.90 11.19 -14.11
C THR A 4 15.49 12.10 -15.20
N ARG A 5 16.38 11.57 -16.03
CA ARG A 5 16.81 12.22 -17.29
C ARG A 5 16.32 11.44 -18.50
N ASP A 6 15.99 12.16 -19.57
CA ASP A 6 15.77 11.54 -20.89
C ASP A 6 17.10 11.38 -21.66
N LYS A 7 17.03 10.75 -22.83
CA LYS A 7 18.21 10.53 -23.70
C LYS A 7 18.88 11.83 -24.16
N SER A 8 18.18 12.96 -24.11
CA SER A 8 18.70 14.28 -24.46
C SER A 8 19.22 15.06 -23.25
N GLY A 9 19.25 14.44 -22.07
CA GLY A 9 19.71 15.06 -20.83
C GLY A 9 18.68 15.98 -20.15
N ARG A 10 17.44 16.08 -20.65
CA ARG A 10 16.40 16.91 -20.06
C ARG A 10 15.88 16.27 -18.78
N ILE A 11 15.64 17.09 -17.76
CA ILE A 11 15.12 16.63 -16.47
C ILE A 11 13.62 16.39 -16.58
N GLY A 12 13.21 15.17 -16.24
CA GLY A 12 11.82 14.75 -16.10
C GLY A 12 11.43 14.52 -14.65
N ARG A 13 10.17 14.85 -14.31
CA ARG A 13 9.57 14.50 -13.03
C ARG A 13 8.92 13.13 -13.13
N ILE A 14 9.29 12.23 -12.23
CA ILE A 14 8.72 10.89 -12.16
C ILE A 14 7.25 11.00 -11.75
N ASN A 15 6.37 10.38 -12.53
CA ASN A 15 4.95 10.22 -12.20
C ASN A 15 4.71 8.88 -11.52
N TYR A 16 5.38 7.82 -11.99
CA TYR A 16 5.33 6.48 -11.42
C TYR A 16 6.64 5.74 -11.67
N THR A 17 7.04 4.89 -10.73
CA THR A 17 8.08 3.87 -10.92
C THR A 17 7.47 2.50 -10.71
N VAL A 18 7.55 1.63 -11.71
CA VAL A 18 7.13 0.23 -11.61
C VAL A 18 8.32 -0.59 -11.12
N TRP A 19 8.07 -1.42 -10.12
CA TRP A 19 9.05 -2.33 -9.54
C TRP A 19 8.64 -3.77 -9.81
N SER A 20 9.64 -4.63 -10.02
CA SER A 20 9.47 -6.06 -10.25
C SER A 20 10.24 -6.86 -9.21
N ASP A 21 9.62 -7.94 -8.73
CA ASP A 21 10.35 -9.00 -8.04
C ASP A 21 11.42 -9.61 -8.97
N VAL A 22 12.52 -10.03 -8.37
CA VAL A 22 13.52 -10.89 -8.97
C VAL A 22 13.38 -12.29 -8.37
N PHE A 23 13.35 -13.31 -9.21
CA PHE A 23 13.28 -14.71 -8.84
C PHE A 23 14.59 -15.44 -9.13
N VAL A 24 14.74 -16.65 -8.62
CA VAL A 24 15.87 -17.55 -8.88
C VAL A 24 15.35 -18.76 -9.66
N CYS A 25 15.98 -19.05 -10.79
CA CYS A 25 15.67 -20.23 -11.58
C CYS A 25 16.12 -21.51 -10.82
N PRO A 26 15.25 -22.52 -10.64
CA PRO A 26 15.63 -23.75 -9.94
C PRO A 26 16.63 -24.61 -10.72
N GLU A 27 16.69 -24.47 -12.05
CA GLU A 27 17.55 -25.29 -12.91
C GLU A 27 18.99 -24.76 -13.02
N CYS A 28 19.17 -23.44 -13.06
CA CYS A 28 20.49 -22.82 -13.28
C CYS A 28 20.93 -21.83 -12.20
N ALA A 29 20.10 -21.60 -11.17
CA ALA A 29 20.30 -20.60 -10.12
C ALA A 29 20.43 -19.14 -10.62
N GLY A 30 20.22 -18.88 -11.91
CA GLY A 30 20.25 -17.54 -12.48
C GLY A 30 19.09 -16.67 -12.01
N GLU A 31 19.35 -15.38 -11.79
CA GLU A 31 18.32 -14.40 -11.45
C GLU A 31 17.40 -14.10 -12.64
N VAL A 32 16.10 -14.08 -12.39
CA VAL A 32 15.05 -13.86 -13.40
C VAL A 32 14.23 -12.64 -12.99
N VAL A 33 14.33 -11.56 -13.76
CA VAL A 33 13.50 -10.36 -13.57
C VAL A 33 12.10 -10.67 -14.07
N PHE A 34 11.13 -10.75 -13.15
CA PHE A 34 9.78 -11.19 -13.50
C PHE A 34 9.12 -10.34 -14.58
N TRP A 35 9.33 -9.03 -14.54
CA TRP A 35 8.83 -8.12 -15.56
C TRP A 35 9.42 -8.39 -16.94
N ASP A 36 10.71 -8.67 -17.04
CA ASP A 36 11.36 -8.82 -18.35
C ASP A 36 10.90 -10.11 -19.06
N GLU A 37 10.66 -11.19 -18.30
CA GLU A 37 10.34 -12.50 -18.88
C GLU A 37 8.84 -12.85 -18.88
N ALA A 38 8.10 -12.44 -17.85
CA ALA A 38 6.70 -12.87 -17.67
C ALA A 38 5.67 -11.83 -18.14
N VAL A 39 6.08 -10.62 -18.53
CA VAL A 39 5.16 -9.55 -18.95
C VAL A 39 5.17 -9.39 -20.47
N ASP A 40 4.05 -9.75 -21.10
CA ASP A 40 3.80 -9.42 -22.50
C ASP A 40 3.18 -8.01 -22.57
N ARG A 41 4.02 -7.03 -22.87
CA ARG A 41 3.63 -5.62 -22.98
C ARG A 41 2.75 -5.33 -24.19
N VAL A 42 2.80 -6.16 -25.24
CA VAL A 42 1.98 -5.97 -26.45
C VAL A 42 0.57 -6.48 -26.19
N ALA A 43 0.45 -7.67 -25.61
CA ALA A 43 -0.84 -8.24 -25.26
C ALA A 43 -1.39 -7.73 -23.91
N GLY A 44 -0.62 -6.95 -23.15
CA GLY A 44 -1.03 -6.40 -21.86
C GLY A 44 -1.37 -7.45 -20.80
N LYS A 45 -0.64 -8.57 -20.81
CA LYS A 45 -0.87 -9.73 -19.93
C LYS A 45 0.40 -10.19 -19.22
N VAL A 46 0.22 -10.82 -18.08
CA VAL A 46 1.27 -11.59 -17.40
C VAL A 46 1.10 -13.04 -17.82
N LEU A 47 2.18 -13.67 -18.29
CA LEU A 47 2.17 -15.05 -18.75
C LEU A 47 2.20 -16.01 -17.55
N ASP A 48 1.45 -17.10 -17.63
CA ASP A 48 1.49 -18.18 -16.61
C ASP A 48 2.79 -18.99 -16.68
N LYS A 49 3.37 -19.08 -17.88
CA LYS A 49 4.61 -19.78 -18.23
C LYS A 49 5.54 -18.83 -19.00
N PHE A 50 6.82 -18.82 -18.66
CA PHE A 50 7.82 -17.95 -19.30
C PHE A 50 9.22 -18.61 -19.25
N PRO A 51 10.10 -18.34 -20.22
CA PRO A 51 11.42 -18.96 -20.25
C PRO A 51 12.37 -18.33 -19.21
N CYS A 52 13.33 -19.12 -18.73
CA CYS A 52 14.50 -18.58 -18.05
C CYS A 52 15.45 -17.94 -19.09
N PRO A 53 15.94 -16.70 -18.89
CA PRO A 53 16.82 -16.04 -19.85
C PRO A 53 18.22 -16.67 -19.91
N HIS A 54 18.59 -17.48 -18.91
CA HIS A 54 19.93 -18.08 -18.79
C HIS A 54 20.01 -19.50 -19.36
N CYS A 55 18.97 -20.32 -19.13
CA CYS A 55 18.97 -21.75 -19.49
C CYS A 55 17.76 -22.21 -20.31
N GLN A 56 16.82 -21.30 -20.62
CA GLN A 56 15.60 -21.58 -21.39
C GLN A 56 14.61 -22.57 -20.74
N ALA A 57 14.83 -22.98 -19.49
CA ALA A 57 13.84 -23.75 -18.74
C ALA A 57 12.50 -23.02 -18.68
N GLU A 58 11.39 -23.74 -18.85
CA GLU A 58 10.04 -23.19 -18.73
C GLU A 58 9.69 -22.99 -17.24
N LEU A 59 9.50 -21.75 -16.83
CA LEU A 59 9.22 -21.36 -15.46
C LEU A 59 7.74 -21.02 -15.26
N THR A 60 7.25 -21.20 -14.04
CA THR A 60 5.95 -20.68 -13.59
C THR A 60 6.13 -19.89 -12.31
N LYS A 61 5.25 -18.92 -12.04
CA LYS A 61 5.34 -18.10 -10.82
C LYS A 61 5.29 -18.92 -9.52
N ARG A 62 4.61 -20.06 -9.52
CA ARG A 62 4.48 -20.95 -8.34
C ARG A 62 5.69 -21.85 -8.15
N GLY A 63 6.45 -22.14 -9.22
CA GLY A 63 7.58 -23.06 -9.21
C GLY A 63 8.95 -22.41 -9.03
N ILE A 64 8.99 -21.12 -8.72
CA ILE A 64 10.23 -20.36 -8.55
C ILE A 64 10.23 -19.61 -7.21
N GLU A 65 11.41 -19.46 -6.63
CA GLU A 65 11.59 -18.71 -5.39
C GLU A 65 12.12 -17.30 -5.67
N ARG A 66 11.84 -16.37 -4.76
CA ARG A 66 12.36 -15.00 -4.87
C ARG A 66 13.86 -14.98 -4.58
N ALA A 67 14.57 -14.16 -5.32
CA ALA A 67 15.89 -13.71 -4.91
C ALA A 67 15.73 -12.84 -3.65
N TRP A 68 16.65 -12.99 -2.70
CA TRP A 68 16.63 -12.26 -1.45
C TRP A 68 17.87 -11.38 -1.34
N VAL A 69 17.70 -10.18 -0.80
CA VAL A 69 18.79 -9.28 -0.45
C VAL A 69 18.86 -9.11 1.05
N THR A 70 20.08 -9.11 1.56
CA THR A 70 20.39 -8.79 2.95
C THR A 70 20.85 -7.35 3.02
N LYS A 71 20.19 -6.53 3.84
CA LYS A 71 20.54 -5.12 4.02
C LYS A 71 20.46 -4.71 5.48
N TYR A 72 21.21 -3.68 5.83
CA TYR A 72 21.14 -3.09 7.15
C TYR A 72 19.93 -2.15 7.24
N ASP A 73 19.04 -2.40 8.19
CA ASP A 73 17.91 -1.53 8.49
C ASP A 73 18.34 -0.50 9.55
N MET A 74 18.44 0.76 9.13
CA MET A 74 18.85 1.87 10.01
C MET A 74 17.88 2.10 11.18
N ALA A 75 16.58 1.87 10.96
CA ALA A 75 15.53 2.11 11.94
C ALA A 75 15.55 1.05 13.05
N LEU A 76 15.74 -0.21 12.66
CA LEU A 76 15.81 -1.36 13.57
C LEU A 76 17.22 -1.61 14.11
N LYS A 77 18.24 -0.98 13.53
CA LYS A 77 19.67 -1.19 13.84
C LYS A 77 20.08 -2.66 13.75
N ASN A 78 19.54 -3.35 12.75
CA ASN A 78 19.76 -4.77 12.54
C ASN A 78 19.84 -5.10 11.04
N THR A 79 20.43 -6.23 10.72
CA THR A 79 20.42 -6.78 9.37
C THR A 79 19.11 -7.50 9.12
N ILE A 80 18.41 -7.11 8.05
CA ILE A 80 17.15 -7.74 7.61
C ILE A 80 17.32 -8.40 6.25
N ARG A 81 16.43 -9.34 5.94
CA ARG A 81 16.37 -10.03 4.64
C ARG A 81 15.04 -9.70 3.97
N GLN A 82 15.08 -9.13 2.77
CA GLN A 82 13.88 -8.77 2.00
C GLN A 82 13.95 -9.33 0.58
N ALA A 83 12.79 -9.57 -0.02
CA ALA A 83 12.72 -9.96 -1.43
C ALA A 83 13.38 -8.88 -2.30
N LYS A 84 14.21 -9.31 -3.25
CA LYS A 84 14.86 -8.43 -4.20
C LYS A 84 13.81 -7.87 -5.16
N GLN A 85 13.73 -6.55 -5.21
CA GLN A 85 12.89 -5.83 -6.17
C GLN A 85 13.76 -4.81 -6.92
N ILE A 86 13.56 -4.70 -8.23
CA ILE A 86 14.27 -3.73 -9.08
C ILE A 86 13.28 -2.84 -9.84
N PRO A 87 13.63 -1.58 -10.15
CA PRO A 87 12.80 -0.74 -10.98
C PRO A 87 12.89 -1.23 -12.43
N VAL A 88 11.75 -1.27 -13.13
CA VAL A 88 11.68 -1.84 -14.49
C VAL A 88 11.06 -0.90 -15.52
N LEU A 89 10.29 0.09 -15.06
CA LEU A 89 9.68 1.12 -15.90
C LEU A 89 9.54 2.42 -15.11
N ILE A 90 9.95 3.53 -15.72
CA ILE A 90 9.71 4.88 -15.21
C ILE A 90 8.76 5.59 -16.15
N ILE A 91 7.63 6.06 -15.61
CA ILE A 91 6.68 6.93 -16.30
C ILE A 91 6.91 8.34 -15.77
N TYR A 92 7.20 9.29 -16.64
CA TYR A 92 7.60 10.64 -16.26
C TYR A 92 7.03 11.72 -17.18
N SER A 93 7.15 12.98 -16.79
CA SER A 93 6.77 14.13 -17.59
C SER A 93 7.87 15.19 -17.54
N ILE A 94 8.11 15.85 -18.67
CA ILE A 94 9.05 16.97 -18.79
C ILE A 94 8.24 18.25 -18.92
N ASN A 95 8.64 19.31 -18.19
CA ASN A 95 7.99 20.60 -18.28
C ASN A 95 8.05 21.14 -19.73
N GLY A 96 6.92 21.63 -20.24
CA GLY A 96 6.80 22.11 -21.63
C GLY A 96 6.56 21.00 -22.67
N LEU A 97 6.68 19.71 -22.33
CA LEU A 97 6.28 18.61 -23.21
C LEU A 97 4.87 18.12 -22.87
N LYS A 98 4.07 17.90 -23.91
CA LYS A 98 2.72 17.37 -23.76
C LYS A 98 2.78 15.84 -23.56
N GLY A 99 2.08 15.36 -22.54
CA GLY A 99 1.90 13.93 -22.30
C GLY A 99 2.86 13.32 -21.27
N ARG A 100 2.81 12.00 -21.18
CA ARG A 100 3.71 11.19 -20.35
C ARG A 100 4.71 10.49 -21.26
N LEU A 101 5.93 10.38 -20.78
CA LEU A 101 7.02 9.66 -21.40
C LEU A 101 7.31 8.42 -20.55
N GLU A 102 7.98 7.45 -21.16
CA GLU A 102 8.41 6.24 -20.49
C GLU A 102 9.84 5.87 -20.86
N LYS A 103 10.52 5.17 -19.94
CA LYS A 103 11.84 4.58 -20.16
C LYS A 103 12.05 3.38 -19.25
N LYS A 104 12.94 2.47 -19.65
CA LYS A 104 13.62 1.58 -18.70
C LYS A 104 14.57 2.44 -17.83
N PRO A 105 14.66 2.20 -16.52
CA PRO A 105 15.65 2.87 -15.68
C PRO A 105 17.06 2.72 -16.27
N ASP A 106 17.83 3.81 -16.28
CA ASP A 106 19.24 3.81 -16.66
C ASP A 106 20.15 4.01 -15.44
N ASP A 107 21.47 4.08 -15.66
CA ASP A 107 22.46 4.23 -14.59
C ASP A 107 22.20 5.46 -13.72
N PHE A 108 21.74 6.57 -14.31
CA PHE A 108 21.38 7.76 -13.54
C PHE A 108 20.23 7.48 -12.56
N ASP A 109 19.20 6.76 -13.01
CA ASP A 109 18.05 6.40 -12.18
C ASP A 109 18.46 5.42 -11.06
N LEU A 110 19.30 4.43 -11.39
CA LEU A 110 19.79 3.43 -10.44
C LEU A 110 20.70 4.05 -9.37
N GLU A 111 21.65 4.91 -9.78
CA GLU A 111 22.50 5.65 -8.83
C GLU A 111 21.67 6.54 -7.90
N ASN A 112 20.63 7.20 -8.42
CA ASN A 112 19.75 8.03 -7.62
C ASN A 112 18.97 7.20 -6.59
N ILE A 113 18.51 6.01 -6.98
CA ILE A 113 17.88 5.05 -6.06
C ILE A 113 18.84 4.61 -4.97
N GLU A 114 20.07 4.24 -5.32
CA GLU A 114 21.08 3.82 -4.34
C GLU A 114 21.44 4.94 -3.37
N LYS A 115 21.53 6.19 -3.85
CA LYS A 115 21.72 7.37 -2.99
C LYS A 115 20.55 7.56 -2.04
N ILE A 116 19.32 7.36 -2.52
CA ILE A 116 18.10 7.48 -1.72
C ILE A 116 18.01 6.39 -0.64
N GLU A 117 18.39 5.14 -0.95
CA GLU A 117 18.35 4.03 0.03
C GLU A 117 19.29 4.27 1.23
N LYS A 118 20.24 5.19 1.11
CA LYS A 118 21.16 5.60 2.20
C LYS A 118 20.68 6.81 2.99
N ILE A 119 19.50 7.36 2.69
CA ILE A 119 18.95 8.50 3.42
C ILE A 119 18.54 8.05 4.82
N ASP A 120 19.17 8.67 5.83
CA ASP A 120 18.68 8.64 7.19
C ASP A 120 17.58 9.71 7.35
N THR A 121 16.35 9.28 7.62
CA THR A 121 15.21 10.18 7.72
C THR A 121 15.17 10.79 9.13
N ALA A 122 15.35 12.10 9.23
CA ALA A 122 15.38 12.82 10.51
C ALA A 122 14.02 12.85 11.23
N ASP A 123 12.92 12.85 10.48
CA ASP A 123 11.57 12.88 11.01
C ASP A 123 11.13 11.47 11.48
N TRP A 124 10.22 11.40 12.45
CA TRP A 124 9.68 10.13 12.95
C TRP A 124 8.80 9.43 11.91
N TYR A 125 8.86 8.10 11.86
CA TYR A 125 7.97 7.22 11.10
C TYR A 125 7.71 5.93 11.88
N PRO A 126 6.61 5.20 11.59
CA PRO A 126 6.28 3.98 12.31
C PRO A 126 7.22 2.82 11.94
N THR A 127 7.79 2.20 12.96
CA THR A 127 8.69 1.04 12.86
C THR A 127 8.15 -0.17 13.63
N ALA A 128 6.85 -0.20 13.94
CA ALA A 128 6.26 -1.31 14.68
C ALA A 128 6.29 -2.60 13.86
N GLU A 129 6.56 -3.71 14.54
CA GLU A 129 6.42 -5.06 14.00
C GLU A 129 4.94 -5.37 13.74
N LEU A 130 4.65 -6.09 12.65
CA LEU A 130 3.31 -6.56 12.32
C LEU A 130 2.85 -7.61 13.34
N PRO A 131 1.56 -7.62 13.73
CA PRO A 131 1.03 -8.69 14.56
C PRO A 131 0.97 -10.01 13.78
N ASP A 132 1.00 -11.15 14.46
CA ASP A 132 0.62 -12.41 13.82
C ASP A 132 -0.87 -12.34 13.42
N GLY A 133 -1.14 -12.80 12.21
CA GLY A 133 -2.39 -12.54 11.54
C GLY A 133 -2.50 -13.26 10.20
N TYR A 134 -3.72 -13.41 9.71
CA TYR A 134 -3.98 -14.06 8.44
C TYR A 134 -3.44 -13.25 7.26
N ASN A 135 -3.74 -11.94 7.25
CA ASN A 135 -3.33 -11.00 6.22
C ASN A 135 -1.88 -10.54 6.37
N THR A 136 -1.35 -10.46 7.59
CA THR A 136 0.06 -10.07 7.82
C THR A 136 1.07 -11.14 7.38
N ARG A 137 0.69 -12.43 7.40
CA ARG A 137 1.56 -13.53 6.96
C ARG A 137 2.01 -13.46 5.51
N GLN A 138 1.15 -12.99 4.59
CA GLN A 138 1.51 -12.93 3.18
C GLN A 138 2.70 -11.99 2.91
N PRO A 139 2.68 -10.71 3.30
CA PRO A 139 3.80 -9.79 3.06
C PRO A 139 5.06 -10.20 3.83
N ILE A 140 4.93 -10.76 5.05
CA ILE A 140 6.05 -11.31 5.82
C ILE A 140 6.73 -12.44 5.05
N ARG A 141 5.99 -13.50 4.70
CA ARG A 141 6.57 -14.69 4.06
C ARG A 141 7.07 -14.42 2.65
N SER A 142 6.35 -13.59 1.89
CA SER A 142 6.68 -13.38 0.48
C SER A 142 7.75 -12.32 0.26
N HIS A 143 7.84 -11.28 1.10
CA HIS A 143 8.77 -10.17 0.86
C HIS A 143 9.66 -9.79 2.05
N GLY A 144 9.50 -10.42 3.21
CA GLY A 144 10.20 -10.01 4.44
C GLY A 144 9.71 -8.64 4.95
N MET A 145 8.43 -8.32 4.72
CA MET A 145 7.81 -7.09 5.21
C MET A 145 7.10 -7.37 6.54
N ASP A 146 7.88 -7.39 7.62
CA ASP A 146 7.43 -7.64 9.00
C ASP A 146 7.32 -6.38 9.86
N HIS A 147 7.70 -5.19 9.37
CA HIS A 147 7.54 -3.92 10.07
C HIS A 147 6.84 -2.88 9.18
N VAL A 148 6.15 -1.91 9.77
CA VAL A 148 5.32 -0.93 9.04
C VAL A 148 6.13 -0.14 8.00
N HIS A 149 7.37 0.26 8.32
CA HIS A 149 8.21 1.01 7.39
C HIS A 149 8.65 0.19 6.16
N HIS A 150 8.65 -1.15 6.24
CA HIS A 150 9.01 -2.03 5.12
C HIS A 150 8.06 -1.91 3.92
N PHE A 151 6.81 -1.47 4.17
CA PHE A 151 5.80 -1.27 3.13
C PHE A 151 6.06 -0.06 2.25
N TYR A 152 7.09 0.75 2.50
CA TYR A 152 7.40 1.94 1.71
C TYR A 152 8.79 1.82 1.08
N THR A 153 9.01 2.48 -0.06
CA THR A 153 10.37 2.77 -0.52
C THR A 153 10.97 3.89 0.30
N ILE A 154 12.29 3.96 0.42
CA ILE A 154 12.93 4.93 1.33
C ILE A 154 12.56 6.38 0.98
N ARG A 155 12.49 6.74 -0.32
CA ARG A 155 12.01 8.09 -0.71
C ARG A 155 10.57 8.37 -0.30
N ASN A 156 9.67 7.37 -0.42
CA ASN A 156 8.27 7.54 -0.02
C ASN A 156 8.16 7.64 1.49
N LEU A 157 8.90 6.82 2.24
CA LEU A 157 8.96 6.87 3.69
C LEU A 157 9.46 8.23 4.19
N ALA A 158 10.58 8.72 3.64
CA ALA A 158 11.14 10.01 3.98
C ALA A 158 10.17 11.17 3.71
N ALA A 159 9.52 11.17 2.54
CA ALA A 159 8.53 12.20 2.20
C ALA A 159 7.26 12.11 3.07
N LEU A 160 6.77 10.91 3.39
CA LEU A 160 5.64 10.71 4.29
C LEU A 160 5.96 11.19 5.70
N SER A 161 7.11 10.80 6.23
CA SER A 161 7.59 11.18 7.55
C SER A 161 7.68 12.69 7.70
N ASN A 162 8.27 13.36 6.72
CA ASN A 162 8.39 14.82 6.70
C ASN A 162 7.04 15.56 6.55
N ILE A 163 6.09 15.00 5.80
CA ILE A 163 4.74 15.56 5.74
C ILE A 163 4.04 15.36 7.07
N PHE A 164 4.15 14.16 7.65
CA PHE A 164 3.47 13.81 8.88
C PHE A 164 3.96 14.64 10.08
N SER A 165 5.26 14.95 10.18
CA SER A 165 5.80 15.81 11.24
C SER A 165 5.25 17.24 11.23
N LYS A 166 4.69 17.68 10.09
CA LYS A 166 4.06 19.00 9.90
C LYS A 166 2.54 19.00 10.12
N ILE A 167 1.94 17.83 10.38
CA ILE A 167 0.49 17.71 10.59
C ILE A 167 0.14 18.05 12.05
N VAL A 168 -0.57 19.16 12.23
CA VAL A 168 -1.00 19.62 13.56
C VAL A 168 -2.49 19.41 13.84
N SER A 169 -3.33 19.21 12.80
CA SER A 169 -4.79 19.13 12.95
C SER A 169 -5.37 17.78 12.52
N SER A 170 -6.51 17.40 13.12
CA SER A 170 -7.26 16.19 12.77
C SER A 170 -7.71 16.18 11.30
N ARG A 171 -8.04 17.34 10.73
CA ARG A 171 -8.39 17.47 9.31
C ARG A 171 -7.23 17.06 8.39
N PHE A 172 -6.00 17.46 8.72
CA PHE A 172 -4.83 17.06 7.95
C PHE A 172 -4.41 15.61 8.22
N LYS A 173 -4.66 15.08 9.43
CA LYS A 173 -4.53 13.62 9.68
C LYS A 173 -5.51 12.83 8.80
N PHE A 174 -6.75 13.28 8.67
CA PHE A 174 -7.75 12.66 7.77
C PHE A 174 -7.37 12.78 6.28
N LEU A 175 -6.72 13.88 5.88
CA LEU A 175 -6.12 13.99 4.55
C LEU A 175 -5.04 12.93 4.33
N PHE A 176 -4.11 12.82 5.30
CA PHE A 176 -2.99 11.89 5.26
C PHE A 176 -3.43 10.42 5.16
N THR A 177 -4.36 9.99 6.00
CA THR A 177 -4.90 8.61 5.97
C THR A 177 -5.52 8.26 4.62
N GLY A 178 -6.04 9.27 3.91
CA GLY A 178 -6.67 9.11 2.61
C GLY A 178 -5.72 8.83 1.45
N PHE A 179 -4.41 9.02 1.59
CA PHE A 179 -3.44 8.74 0.53
C PHE A 179 -2.28 7.83 0.94
N VAL A 180 -2.01 7.68 2.24
CA VAL A 180 -0.87 6.90 2.75
C VAL A 180 -0.90 5.43 2.30
N GLY A 181 -2.08 4.82 2.15
CA GLY A 181 -2.21 3.45 1.64
C GLY A 181 -1.75 3.31 0.18
N GLY A 182 -2.02 4.34 -0.66
CA GLY A 182 -1.58 4.38 -2.05
C GLY A 182 -0.07 4.62 -2.23
N ALA A 183 0.64 4.98 -1.16
CA ALA A 183 2.08 5.18 -1.15
C ALA A 183 2.88 3.89 -0.86
N THR A 184 2.18 2.80 -0.50
CA THR A 184 2.80 1.53 -0.14
C THR A 184 3.26 0.74 -1.38
N LYS A 185 4.21 -0.17 -1.18
CA LYS A 185 4.64 -1.20 -2.14
C LYS A 185 3.54 -2.22 -2.45
N LEU A 186 2.42 -2.21 -1.72
CA LEU A 186 1.24 -3.02 -2.03
C LEU A 186 0.46 -2.48 -3.23
N ASN A 187 0.74 -1.24 -3.64
CA ASN A 187 0.08 -0.61 -4.75
C ASN A 187 0.34 -1.39 -6.05
N GLN A 188 -0.74 -1.88 -6.66
CA GLN A 188 -0.66 -2.77 -7.82
C GLN A 188 -0.47 -1.97 -9.11
N PHE A 189 0.02 -2.64 -10.15
CA PHE A 189 0.08 -2.10 -11.51
C PHE A 189 -0.93 -2.80 -12.42
N HIS A 190 -1.91 -2.06 -12.93
CA HIS A 190 -2.94 -2.63 -13.79
C HIS A 190 -2.50 -2.64 -15.26
N LEU A 191 -1.72 -3.66 -15.64
CA LEU A 191 -1.07 -3.80 -16.95
C LEU A 191 -2.03 -3.62 -18.15
N LYS A 192 -3.20 -4.26 -18.13
CA LYS A 192 -4.17 -4.16 -19.24
C LYS A 192 -4.62 -2.72 -19.51
N ASN A 193 -4.98 -1.97 -18.47
CA ASN A 193 -5.37 -0.56 -18.57
C ASN A 193 -4.19 0.34 -18.96
N TYR A 194 -2.97 -0.03 -18.59
CA TYR A 194 -1.78 0.67 -19.04
C TYR A 194 -1.55 0.51 -20.55
N VAL A 195 -1.75 -0.69 -21.10
CA VAL A 195 -1.55 -0.98 -22.53
C VAL A 195 -2.71 -0.50 -23.41
N PHE A 196 -3.95 -0.82 -23.03
CA PHE A 196 -5.13 -0.60 -23.88
C PHE A 196 -6.02 0.57 -23.47
N GLY A 197 -5.70 1.26 -22.36
CA GLY A 197 -6.59 2.26 -21.78
C GLY A 197 -7.86 1.65 -21.16
N GLY A 198 -8.93 2.42 -21.09
CA GLY A 198 -10.21 1.99 -20.49
C GLY A 198 -10.33 2.17 -18.97
N GLY A 199 -9.34 2.82 -18.33
CA GLY A 199 -9.36 3.15 -16.91
C GLY A 199 -8.01 3.63 -16.39
N GLY A 200 -7.92 3.88 -15.08
CA GLY A 200 -6.64 4.14 -14.43
C GLY A 200 -5.80 2.86 -14.34
N PHE A 201 -4.50 2.98 -14.58
CA PHE A 201 -3.55 1.87 -14.36
C PHE A 201 -2.99 1.80 -12.92
N ASN A 202 -3.43 2.72 -12.06
CA ASN A 202 -3.15 2.77 -10.63
C ASN A 202 -4.40 2.39 -9.81
N PRO A 203 -4.69 1.09 -9.62
CA PRO A 203 -5.87 0.64 -8.90
C PRO A 203 -5.76 0.77 -7.37
N GLY A 204 -4.57 1.06 -6.82
CA GLY A 204 -4.33 0.99 -5.38
C GLY A 204 -3.93 -0.42 -4.91
N PRO A 205 -3.68 -0.57 -3.60
CA PRO A 205 -3.56 -1.89 -2.96
C PRO A 205 -4.80 -2.75 -3.18
N ARG A 206 -4.63 -4.07 -3.12
CA ARG A 206 -5.76 -5.01 -3.20
C ARG A 206 -6.67 -4.83 -1.98
N LYS A 207 -7.97 -4.64 -2.21
CA LYS A 207 -8.94 -4.48 -1.12
C LYS A 207 -9.06 -5.77 -0.30
N GLY A 208 -9.23 -5.61 1.01
CA GLY A 208 -9.47 -6.72 1.94
C GLY A 208 -8.26 -7.60 2.26
N THR A 209 -7.05 -7.23 1.83
CA THR A 209 -5.84 -7.99 2.13
C THR A 209 -4.57 -7.14 2.08
N LEU A 210 -3.51 -7.56 2.78
CA LEU A 210 -2.18 -6.95 2.69
C LEU A 210 -1.32 -7.63 1.61
N TYR A 211 -1.89 -7.83 0.42
CA TYR A 211 -1.22 -8.54 -0.67
C TYR A 211 -0.07 -7.72 -1.26
N ALA A 212 1.16 -8.17 -1.04
CA ALA A 212 2.36 -7.64 -1.69
C ALA A 212 2.51 -8.25 -3.11
N PRO A 213 2.38 -7.45 -4.19
CA PRO A 213 2.42 -7.92 -5.57
C PRO A 213 3.86 -8.02 -6.10
N SER A 214 4.09 -8.95 -7.02
CA SER A 214 5.39 -9.06 -7.73
C SER A 214 5.67 -7.96 -8.74
N ILE A 215 4.63 -7.20 -9.09
CA ILE A 215 4.75 -5.98 -9.88
C ILE A 215 4.00 -4.91 -9.09
N SER A 216 4.75 -3.98 -8.52
CA SER A 216 4.20 -2.89 -7.72
C SER A 216 4.44 -1.56 -8.42
N MET A 217 3.67 -0.55 -8.03
CA MET A 217 3.81 0.80 -8.57
C MET A 217 3.99 1.82 -7.46
N GLU A 218 5.15 2.45 -7.45
CA GLU A 218 5.45 3.60 -6.61
C GLU A 218 4.91 4.88 -7.25
N ALA A 219 4.10 5.63 -6.52
CA ALA A 219 3.66 6.97 -6.88
C ALA A 219 4.30 8.03 -5.95
N PRO A 220 4.73 9.20 -6.47
CA PRO A 220 5.28 10.27 -5.65
C PRO A 220 4.29 10.78 -4.62
N ILE A 221 4.76 10.97 -3.38
CA ILE A 221 3.91 11.36 -2.24
C ILE A 221 3.19 12.69 -2.46
N LEU A 222 3.86 13.69 -3.06
CA LEU A 222 3.25 14.99 -3.33
C LEU A 222 2.12 14.89 -4.36
N SER A 223 2.21 13.97 -5.33
CA SER A 223 1.14 13.73 -6.30
C SER A 223 -0.08 13.11 -5.61
N LEU A 224 0.13 12.06 -4.81
CA LEU A 224 -0.91 11.41 -4.02
C LEU A 224 -1.61 12.39 -3.06
N CYS A 225 -0.83 13.22 -2.36
CA CYS A 225 -1.34 14.24 -1.45
C CYS A 225 -2.18 15.29 -2.19
N LYS A 226 -1.70 15.80 -3.35
CA LYS A 226 -2.44 16.78 -4.16
C LYS A 226 -3.75 16.22 -4.69
N ASP A 227 -3.75 14.99 -5.18
CA ASP A 227 -4.96 14.35 -5.71
C ASP A 227 -5.98 14.13 -4.59
N ARG A 228 -5.54 13.67 -3.42
CA ARG A 228 -6.40 13.53 -2.25
C ARG A 228 -6.93 14.87 -1.74
N LEU A 229 -6.09 15.91 -1.71
CA LEU A 229 -6.51 17.25 -1.32
C LEU A 229 -7.58 17.80 -2.27
N ARG A 230 -7.38 17.64 -3.58
CA ARG A 230 -8.36 18.06 -4.60
C ARG A 230 -9.71 17.37 -4.40
N THR A 231 -9.72 16.06 -4.15
CA THR A 231 -10.96 15.31 -3.91
C THR A 231 -11.65 15.74 -2.62
N GLN A 232 -10.91 15.98 -1.54
CA GLN A 232 -11.49 16.48 -0.28
C GLN A 232 -12.02 17.91 -0.40
N ILE A 233 -11.32 18.81 -1.08
CA ILE A 233 -11.82 20.18 -1.33
C ILE A 233 -13.11 20.15 -2.14
N ARG A 234 -13.20 19.27 -3.16
CA ARG A 234 -14.42 19.11 -3.94
C ARG A 234 -15.59 18.63 -3.08
N ALA A 235 -15.36 17.64 -2.21
CA ALA A 235 -16.37 17.16 -1.27
C ALA A 235 -16.80 18.27 -0.31
N TYR A 236 -15.84 18.94 0.33
CA TYR A 236 -16.12 20.03 1.25
C TYR A 236 -16.96 21.13 0.61
N ARG A 237 -16.59 21.60 -0.59
CA ARG A 237 -17.37 22.62 -1.32
C ARG A 237 -18.78 22.18 -1.65
N LYS A 238 -19.00 20.90 -1.95
CA LYS A 238 -20.33 20.36 -2.27
C LYS A 238 -21.25 20.33 -1.03
N TYR A 239 -20.68 20.12 0.16
CA TYR A 239 -21.43 19.96 1.41
C TYR A 239 -21.20 21.10 2.42
N ALA A 240 -20.56 22.20 2.02
CA ALA A 240 -20.18 23.29 2.93
C ALA A 240 -21.38 23.99 3.59
N ASN A 241 -22.59 23.86 3.04
CA ASN A 241 -23.81 24.49 3.54
C ASN A 241 -24.70 23.54 4.38
N THR A 242 -24.16 22.42 4.88
CA THR A 242 -24.92 21.49 5.75
C THR A 242 -24.85 21.86 7.23
N ASP A 243 -24.59 23.12 7.58
CA ASP A 243 -24.51 23.64 8.97
C ASP A 243 -25.81 23.49 9.80
N LYS A 244 -26.86 22.86 9.24
CA LYS A 244 -28.17 22.63 9.86
C LYS A 244 -28.44 21.18 10.26
N VAL A 245 -27.42 20.33 10.37
CA VAL A 245 -27.63 18.96 10.84
C VAL A 245 -27.34 18.89 12.34
N ASN A 246 -28.36 18.57 13.13
CA ASN A 246 -28.22 18.17 14.54
C ASN A 246 -27.45 16.84 14.60
N LEU A 247 -26.13 16.91 14.43
CA LEU A 247 -25.26 15.76 14.33
C LEU A 247 -24.57 15.51 15.68
N ASN A 248 -24.90 14.37 16.31
CA ASN A 248 -24.14 13.86 17.44
C ASN A 248 -23.13 12.82 16.92
N LEU A 249 -21.85 13.07 17.15
CA LEU A 249 -20.77 12.12 16.84
C LEU A 249 -20.18 11.61 18.16
N SER A 250 -20.09 10.28 18.28
CA SER A 250 -19.49 9.60 19.44
C SER A 250 -18.64 8.43 18.94
N THR A 251 -17.56 8.14 19.67
CA THR A 251 -16.70 6.97 19.47
C THR A 251 -16.87 5.94 20.59
N ALA A 252 -17.99 6.00 21.32
CA ALA A 252 -18.32 5.04 22.38
C ALA A 252 -18.74 3.68 21.80
N SER A 253 -18.64 2.63 22.62
CA SER A 253 -19.13 1.30 22.27
C SER A 253 -20.64 1.31 21.99
N CYS A 254 -21.07 0.71 20.89
CA CYS A 254 -22.49 0.50 20.60
C CYS A 254 -23.18 -0.42 21.61
N ALA A 255 -22.43 -1.19 22.41
CA ALA A 255 -22.98 -1.99 23.49
C ALA A 255 -23.41 -1.14 24.70
N ASN A 256 -22.95 0.10 24.81
CA ASN A 256 -23.31 1.02 25.89
C ASN A 256 -23.39 2.46 25.37
N VAL A 257 -24.45 2.77 24.62
CA VAL A 257 -24.67 4.09 24.04
C VAL A 257 -25.17 5.05 25.11
N VAL A 258 -24.27 5.87 25.65
CA VAL A 258 -24.62 6.93 26.61
C VAL A 258 -25.26 8.11 25.88
N GLY A 259 -26.35 8.64 26.43
CA GLY A 259 -26.98 9.87 25.93
C GLY A 259 -28.07 9.67 24.85
N VAL A 260 -28.39 8.42 24.52
CA VAL A 260 -29.56 8.08 23.69
C VAL A 260 -30.67 7.56 24.60
N LYS A 261 -31.88 8.10 24.47
CA LYS A 261 -33.03 7.67 25.27
C LYS A 261 -33.61 6.37 24.69
N SER A 262 -34.25 5.57 25.53
CA SER A 262 -35.08 4.46 25.05
C SER A 262 -36.15 4.99 24.08
N ASP A 263 -36.46 4.19 23.05
CA ASP A 263 -37.49 4.48 22.05
C ASP A 263 -37.35 5.83 21.34
N SER A 264 -36.11 6.32 21.17
CA SER A 264 -35.84 7.62 20.55
C SER A 264 -35.16 7.56 19.18
N LEU A 265 -35.08 6.37 18.57
CA LEU A 265 -34.43 6.16 17.27
C LEU A 265 -35.45 5.61 16.26
N ASP A 266 -35.72 6.36 15.19
CA ASP A 266 -36.61 5.91 14.11
C ASP A 266 -35.93 4.93 13.15
N TYR A 267 -34.60 5.00 13.01
CA TYR A 267 -33.84 4.20 12.07
C TYR A 267 -32.41 3.95 12.54
N ILE A 268 -31.91 2.72 12.32
CA ILE A 268 -30.54 2.32 12.65
C ILE A 268 -29.88 1.69 11.42
N PHE A 269 -28.71 2.21 11.03
CA PHE A 269 -27.82 1.58 10.06
C PHE A 269 -26.65 0.91 10.81
N ILE A 270 -26.44 -0.38 10.58
CA ILE A 270 -25.34 -1.16 11.19
C ILE A 270 -24.53 -1.80 10.07
N ASP A 271 -23.21 -1.72 10.16
CA ASP A 271 -22.27 -2.49 9.34
C ASP A 271 -21.85 -3.75 10.11
N PRO A 272 -22.40 -4.95 9.79
CA PRO A 272 -22.11 -6.15 10.56
C PRO A 272 -20.67 -6.62 10.35
N PRO A 273 -20.07 -7.34 11.32
CA PRO A 273 -18.76 -7.92 11.15
C PRO A 273 -18.78 -8.92 9.99
N PHE A 274 -17.77 -8.86 9.13
CA PHE A 274 -17.66 -9.72 7.94
C PHE A 274 -17.17 -11.15 8.24
N GLY A 275 -17.38 -11.64 9.47
CA GLY A 275 -16.85 -12.92 9.95
C GLY A 275 -15.33 -13.00 9.79
N ALA A 276 -14.83 -14.12 9.28
CA ALA A 276 -13.40 -14.31 8.99
C ALA A 276 -12.91 -13.61 7.69
N ASN A 277 -13.78 -12.94 6.92
CA ASN A 277 -13.41 -12.43 5.60
C ASN A 277 -12.52 -11.17 5.66
N LEU A 278 -12.65 -10.34 6.69
CA LEU A 278 -11.90 -9.11 6.87
C LEU A 278 -11.35 -9.00 8.29
N ASN A 279 -10.03 -9.08 8.44
CA ASN A 279 -9.36 -8.88 9.73
C ASN A 279 -8.99 -7.40 9.88
N TYR A 280 -9.91 -6.57 10.37
CA TYR A 280 -9.74 -5.11 10.39
C TYR A 280 -8.49 -4.69 11.14
N SER A 281 -8.24 -5.22 12.34
CA SER A 281 -7.04 -4.92 13.13
C SER A 281 -5.73 -5.18 12.37
N GLU A 282 -5.71 -6.16 11.47
CA GLU A 282 -4.54 -6.41 10.60
C GLU A 282 -4.51 -5.43 9.42
N LEU A 283 -5.65 -5.21 8.76
CA LEU A 283 -5.75 -4.36 7.58
C LEU A 283 -5.51 -2.88 7.90
N SER A 284 -5.93 -2.39 9.06
CA SER A 284 -5.74 -1.00 9.50
C SER A 284 -4.37 -0.75 10.11
N PHE A 285 -3.59 -1.80 10.42
CA PHE A 285 -2.38 -1.70 11.24
C PHE A 285 -1.36 -0.66 10.74
N ILE A 286 -1.21 -0.54 9.42
CA ILE A 286 -0.32 0.48 8.81
C ILE A 286 -0.81 1.90 9.15
N TRP A 287 -2.11 2.17 8.99
CA TRP A 287 -2.70 3.48 9.29
C TRP A 287 -2.67 3.79 10.80
N GLU A 288 -3.02 2.80 11.60
CA GLU A 288 -3.04 2.87 13.06
C GLU A 288 -1.69 3.28 13.64
N ASN A 289 -0.62 2.69 13.14
CA ASN A 289 0.73 3.03 13.56
C ASN A 289 1.14 4.45 13.17
N TRP A 290 0.78 4.92 11.97
CA TRP A 290 0.97 6.35 11.63
C TRP A 290 0.21 7.25 12.59
N LEU A 291 -1.04 6.91 12.93
CA LEU A 291 -1.87 7.71 13.83
C LEU A 291 -1.50 7.59 15.32
N LYS A 292 -0.66 6.62 15.67
CA LYS A 292 -0.32 6.24 17.05
C LYS A 292 -1.55 5.82 17.87
N VAL A 293 -2.48 5.13 17.22
CA VAL A 293 -3.70 4.57 17.83
C VAL A 293 -3.84 3.15 17.31
N ILE A 294 -3.76 2.17 18.21
CA ILE A 294 -3.84 0.74 17.87
C ILE A 294 -5.18 0.19 18.33
N THR A 295 -5.83 -0.61 17.50
CA THR A 295 -7.06 -1.32 17.84
C THR A 295 -6.79 -2.39 18.90
N ASP A 296 -7.63 -2.42 19.96
CA ASP A 296 -7.62 -3.54 20.90
C ASP A 296 -8.21 -4.77 20.20
N ASN A 297 -7.30 -5.64 19.75
CA ASN A 297 -7.69 -6.85 19.07
C ASN A 297 -8.40 -7.84 20.02
N LYS A 298 -8.28 -7.78 21.36
CA LYS A 298 -8.92 -8.76 22.25
C LYS A 298 -10.44 -8.66 22.26
N THR A 299 -10.96 -7.45 22.13
CA THR A 299 -12.40 -7.15 22.14
C THR A 299 -12.99 -7.01 20.74
N GLU A 300 -12.20 -7.25 19.70
CA GLU A 300 -12.64 -7.16 18.31
C GLU A 300 -13.62 -8.30 17.97
N ALA A 301 -14.83 -7.95 17.53
CA ALA A 301 -15.87 -8.90 17.13
C ALA A 301 -15.63 -9.47 15.71
N ILE A 302 -14.42 -10.00 15.47
CA ILE A 302 -13.98 -10.58 14.19
C ILE A 302 -13.42 -11.98 14.43
N GLU A 303 -13.85 -12.93 13.59
CA GLU A 303 -13.31 -14.29 13.60
C GLU A 303 -11.89 -14.28 13.01
N ASN A 304 -10.96 -14.92 13.71
CA ASN A 304 -9.57 -14.98 13.29
C ASN A 304 -8.93 -16.26 13.83
N SER A 305 -8.68 -17.22 12.92
CA SER A 305 -8.10 -18.52 13.26
C SER A 305 -6.66 -18.42 13.76
N VAL A 306 -5.91 -17.41 13.31
CA VAL A 306 -4.53 -17.16 13.74
C VAL A 306 -4.50 -16.60 15.16
N GLN A 307 -5.44 -15.72 15.48
CA GLN A 307 -5.56 -15.09 16.80
C GLN A 307 -6.43 -15.89 17.79
N GLY A 308 -6.89 -17.09 17.41
CA GLY A 308 -7.71 -17.95 18.27
C GLY A 308 -9.10 -17.38 18.58
N LYS A 309 -9.65 -16.53 17.71
CA LYS A 309 -10.98 -15.92 17.89
C LYS A 309 -12.03 -16.71 17.10
N PRO A 310 -12.85 -17.54 17.76
CA PRO A 310 -13.98 -18.20 17.10
C PRO A 310 -15.09 -17.19 16.81
N LEU A 311 -16.05 -17.58 15.95
CA LEU A 311 -17.26 -16.81 15.73
C LEU A 311 -18.00 -16.59 17.05
N GLN A 312 -18.06 -15.35 17.55
CA GLN A 312 -18.84 -15.04 18.75
C GLN A 312 -20.34 -15.08 18.40
N THR A 313 -21.05 -16.08 18.91
CA THR A 313 -22.49 -16.31 18.65
C THR A 313 -23.40 -15.31 19.38
N ASN A 314 -22.90 -14.55 20.37
CA ASN A 314 -23.73 -13.86 21.38
C ASN A 314 -23.86 -12.33 21.26
N LEU A 315 -23.53 -11.71 20.13
CA LEU A 315 -23.73 -10.25 19.96
C LEU A 315 -25.01 -9.87 19.20
N TRP A 316 -25.85 -10.83 18.84
CA TRP A 316 -27.02 -10.60 17.98
C TRP A 316 -28.31 -11.16 18.59
N VAL A 317 -28.76 -10.57 19.69
CA VAL A 317 -30.17 -10.66 20.07
C VAL A 317 -30.66 -9.24 20.34
N ILE A 318 -31.04 -8.53 19.28
CA ILE A 318 -32.08 -7.50 19.42
C ILE A 318 -33.38 -8.28 19.49
N SER A 319 -33.75 -8.75 20.69
CA SER A 319 -35.10 -9.21 20.94
C SER A 319 -35.99 -7.98 20.99
N GLY A 320 -36.64 -7.68 19.87
CA GLY A 320 -37.82 -6.82 19.89
C GLY A 320 -38.93 -7.57 20.61
N THR A 321 -39.12 -7.32 21.90
CA THR A 321 -40.42 -7.52 22.54
C THR A 321 -41.22 -6.25 22.28
N GLY A 322 -42.34 -6.41 21.56
CA GLY A 322 -43.23 -5.31 21.17
C GLY A 322 -43.99 -4.68 22.33
#